data_AF-A0A7S4VEA2-F1
#
_entry.id   AF-A0A7S4VEA2-F1
#
_cell.length_a   1.000
_cell.length_b   1.000
_cell.length_c   1.000
_cell.angle_alpha   90.00
_cell.angle_beta   90.00
_cell.angle_gamma   90.00
#
_symmetry.space_group_name_H-M   'P 1'
#
loop_
_entity.id
_entity.type
_entity.pdbx_description
1 polymer ?
#
loop_
_entity_poly.entity_id
_entity_poly.type
_entity_poly.pdbx_seq_one_letter_code
_entity_poly.pdbx_strand_id
1 'polypeptide(L)'
;MMPSSKIANLKEYKKGNIRFSSKDDVFVIERYEDIMSDDEKATLWFTNQDKRRIQRSIKKTIKIMQKNTNTFDRCIRGLEHMRSPEHLEQKKINLDCVRLGVLKEQQRQQMFGIFDPNELRNISSKASEWAKNNALQQGTIDAMYRYEKGKEE
;
A
#
# COMPACT_ATOMS: atom_id res chain seq x y z
N MET A 1 8.06 -32.96 -5.97
CA MET A 1 7.28 -33.60 -4.89
C MET A 1 6.51 -32.49 -4.17
N MET A 2 5.19 -32.48 -4.26
CA MET A 2 4.33 -31.50 -3.56
C MET A 2 4.42 -31.76 -2.04
N PRO A 3 4.46 -30.71 -1.18
CA PRO A 3 4.41 -30.92 0.25
C PRO A 3 3.03 -31.49 0.63
N SER A 4 3.06 -32.66 1.25
CA SER A 4 1.90 -33.32 1.83
C SER A 4 1.24 -32.40 2.86
N SER A 5 0.11 -31.79 2.51
CA SER A 5 -0.73 -31.06 3.44
C SER A 5 -1.24 -32.04 4.51
N LYS A 6 -0.66 -31.95 5.72
CA LYS A 6 -1.19 -32.66 6.88
C LYS A 6 -2.54 -32.03 7.20
N ILE A 7 -3.62 -32.76 6.94
CA ILE A 7 -4.95 -32.46 7.47
C ILE A 7 -4.84 -32.62 9.00
N ALA A 8 -4.55 -31.52 9.69
CA ALA A 8 -4.51 -31.51 11.14
C ALA A 8 -5.95 -31.52 11.65
N ASN A 9 -6.32 -32.57 12.40
CA ASN A 9 -7.54 -32.56 13.19
C ASN A 9 -7.53 -31.34 14.11
N LEU A 10 -8.51 -30.45 13.90
CA LEU A 10 -8.71 -29.18 14.58
C LEU A 10 -8.60 -29.34 16.11
N LYS A 11 -7.50 -28.83 16.69
CA LYS A 11 -7.58 -28.28 18.05
C LYS A 11 -8.42 -27.01 17.94
N GLU A 12 -9.55 -26.97 18.64
CA GLU A 12 -10.50 -25.85 18.67
C GLU A 12 -9.78 -24.50 18.77
N TYR A 13 -9.80 -23.74 17.67
CA TYR A 13 -9.26 -22.39 17.64
C TYR A 13 -10.23 -21.45 18.36
N LYS A 14 -10.12 -21.33 19.68
CA LYS A 14 -10.91 -20.38 20.48
C LYS A 14 -10.33 -18.97 20.36
N LYS A 15 -10.69 -18.25 19.29
CA LYS A 15 -10.54 -16.79 19.27
C LYS A 15 -11.76 -16.11 18.64
N GLY A 16 -12.68 -15.70 19.51
CA GLY A 16 -13.90 -14.96 19.17
C GLY A 16 -15.10 -15.87 18.89
N ASN A 17 -16.26 -15.55 19.46
CA ASN A 17 -17.53 -16.27 19.28
C ASN A 17 -18.10 -16.12 17.86
N ILE A 18 -17.39 -16.62 16.85
CA ILE A 18 -17.91 -16.73 15.49
C ILE A 18 -18.18 -18.22 15.25
N ARG A 19 -19.46 -18.60 15.27
CA ARG A 19 -19.91 -19.96 14.94
C ARG A 19 -20.38 -19.96 13.49
N PHE A 20 -19.71 -20.70 12.63
CA PHE A 20 -20.15 -20.92 11.25
C PHE A 20 -21.09 -22.12 11.19
N SER A 21 -22.17 -22.03 10.40
CA SER A 21 -23.25 -23.02 10.35
C SER A 21 -23.09 -24.11 9.29
N SER A 22 -22.11 -24.01 8.38
CA SER A 22 -21.82 -25.03 7.37
C SER A 22 -20.50 -25.75 7.66
N LYS A 23 -20.47 -27.06 7.38
CA LYS A 23 -19.27 -27.92 7.36
C LYS A 23 -18.50 -27.75 6.04
N ASP A 24 -18.45 -26.55 5.49
CA ASP A 24 -17.59 -26.33 4.34
C ASP A 24 -16.15 -26.24 4.87
N ASP A 25 -15.21 -26.90 4.19
CA ASP A 25 -13.79 -26.82 4.51
C ASP A 25 -13.32 -25.37 4.39
N VAL A 26 -13.43 -24.63 5.49
CA VAL A 26 -12.88 -23.29 5.59
C VAL A 26 -11.38 -23.46 5.63
N PHE A 27 -10.71 -23.11 4.54
CA PHE A 27 -9.27 -22.88 4.53
C PHE A 27 -8.99 -21.70 5.45
N VAL A 28 -8.83 -21.99 6.74
CA VAL A 28 -8.24 -21.05 7.68
C VAL A 28 -6.77 -20.99 7.29
N ILE A 29 -6.40 -19.93 6.57
CA ILE A 29 -5.00 -19.57 6.41
C ILE A 29 -4.52 -19.19 7.81
N GLU A 30 -3.99 -20.18 8.54
CA GLU A 30 -3.02 -19.94 9.59
C GLU A 30 -1.93 -19.07 8.96
N ARG A 31 -1.46 -18.07 9.70
CA ARG A 31 -0.67 -16.92 9.23
C ARG A 31 0.18 -17.29 8.02
N TYR A 32 0.15 -16.52 6.93
CA TYR A 32 0.82 -16.90 5.67
C TYR A 32 2.29 -17.35 5.85
N GLU A 33 2.97 -16.86 6.88
CA GLU A 33 4.31 -17.33 7.28
C GLU A 33 4.41 -18.83 7.64
N ASP A 34 3.32 -19.44 8.09
CA ASP A 34 3.21 -20.84 8.50
C ASP A 34 3.06 -21.79 7.28
N ILE A 35 2.73 -21.24 6.10
CA ILE A 35 2.53 -21.98 4.83
C ILE A 35 3.73 -21.82 3.88
N MET A 36 4.54 -20.78 4.07
CA MET A 36 5.71 -20.51 3.22
C MET A 36 6.89 -21.42 3.55
N SER A 37 7.60 -21.87 2.52
CA SER A 37 8.89 -22.55 2.66
C SER A 37 9.96 -21.60 3.22
N ASP A 38 11.05 -22.15 3.75
CA ASP A 38 12.12 -21.31 4.31
C ASP A 38 12.84 -20.49 3.21
N ASP A 39 12.89 -20.99 1.97
CA ASP A 39 13.37 -20.25 0.80
C ASP A 39 12.42 -19.09 0.45
N GLU A 40 11.12 -19.34 0.49
CA GLU A 40 10.11 -18.28 0.27
C GLU A 40 10.17 -17.23 1.40
N LYS A 41 10.40 -17.64 2.64
CA LYS A 41 10.61 -16.71 3.77
C LYS A 41 11.88 -15.88 3.58
N ALA A 42 12.95 -16.45 3.03
CA ALA A 42 14.19 -15.73 2.73
C ALA A 42 14.00 -14.64 1.66
N THR A 43 13.00 -14.80 0.78
CA THR A 43 12.63 -13.78 -0.21
C THR A 43 11.71 -12.67 0.33
N LEU A 44 11.31 -12.71 1.60
CA LEU A 44 10.44 -11.68 2.18
C LEU A 44 11.16 -10.34 2.29
N TRP A 45 10.64 -9.33 1.58
CA TRP A 45 11.18 -7.96 1.59
C TRP A 45 10.96 -7.21 2.92
N PHE A 46 10.11 -7.72 3.80
CA PHE A 46 9.75 -7.06 5.06
C PHE A 46 10.21 -7.86 6.27
N THR A 47 10.98 -7.21 7.14
CA THR A 47 11.35 -7.80 8.42
C THR A 47 10.12 -7.95 9.33
N ASN A 48 10.23 -8.78 10.37
CA ASN A 48 9.18 -8.87 11.39
C ASN A 48 8.89 -7.53 12.08
N GLN A 49 9.89 -6.65 12.19
CA GLN A 49 9.72 -5.30 12.72
C GLN A 49 8.86 -4.45 11.77
N ASP A 50 9.10 -4.55 10.46
CA ASP A 50 8.36 -3.84 9.43
C ASP A 50 6.91 -4.30 9.38
N LYS A 51 6.66 -5.61 9.43
CA LYS A 51 5.30 -6.17 9.51
C LYS A 51 4.53 -5.60 10.70
N ARG A 52 5.16 -5.51 11.89
CA ARG A 52 4.55 -4.89 13.08
C ARG A 52 4.24 -3.41 12.86
N ARG A 53 5.13 -2.67 12.20
CA ARG A 53 4.93 -1.24 11.88
C ARG A 53 3.76 -1.05 10.92
N ILE A 54 3.72 -1.84 9.84
CA ILE A 54 2.61 -1.87 8.87
C ILE A 54 1.28 -2.14 9.59
N GLN A 55 1.22 -3.17 10.45
CA GLN A 55 0.01 -3.48 11.22
C GLN A 55 -0.45 -2.33 12.13
N ARG A 56 0.48 -1.63 12.79
CA ARG A 56 0.14 -0.45 13.61
C ARG A 56 -0.41 0.69 12.76
N SER A 57 0.19 0.94 11.60
CA SER A 57 -0.28 1.95 10.64
C SER A 57 -1.70 1.63 10.16
N ILE A 58 -1.96 0.39 9.74
CA ILE A 58 -3.28 -0.08 9.30
C ILE A 58 -4.33 0.14 10.40
N LYS A 59 -4.03 -0.26 11.64
CA LYS A 59 -4.95 -0.06 12.78
C LYS A 59 -5.25 1.43 13.02
N LYS A 60 -4.25 2.30 12.89
CA LYS A 60 -4.43 3.75 13.01
C LYS A 60 -5.35 4.28 11.90
N THR A 61 -5.14 3.85 10.66
CA THR A 61 -5.97 4.24 9.51
C THR A 61 -7.42 3.80 9.69
N ILE A 62 -7.68 2.55 10.09
CA ILE A 62 -9.02 2.04 10.38
C ILE A 62 -9.72 2.91 11.43
N LYS A 63 -9.03 3.25 12.52
CA LYS A 63 -9.59 4.10 13.59
C LYS A 63 -9.94 5.51 13.11
N ILE A 64 -9.17 6.06 12.17
CA ILE A 64 -9.43 7.36 11.56
C ILE A 64 -10.66 7.28 10.65
N MET A 65 -10.74 6.23 9.81
CA MET A 65 -11.89 5.99 8.92
C MET A 65 -13.18 5.82 9.73
N GLN A 66 -13.16 5.04 10.81
CA GLN A 66 -14.31 4.86 11.70
C GLN A 66 -14.80 6.15 12.36
N LYS A 67 -13.91 7.12 12.59
CA LYS A 67 -14.27 8.41 13.20
C LYS A 67 -14.87 9.39 12.20
N ASN A 68 -15.01 9.01 10.93
CA ASN A 68 -15.54 9.83 9.84
C ASN A 68 -14.89 11.23 9.74
N THR A 69 -13.67 11.36 10.23
CA THR A 69 -12.85 12.54 9.99
C THR A 69 -12.38 12.44 8.56
N ASN A 70 -12.87 13.31 7.67
CA ASN A 70 -12.55 13.41 6.24
C ASN A 70 -11.07 13.76 5.98
N THR A 71 -10.13 13.00 6.53
CA THR A 71 -8.71 13.12 6.23
C THR A 71 -8.40 12.16 5.08
N PHE A 72 -8.77 12.56 3.87
CA PHE A 72 -8.50 11.83 2.62
C PHE A 72 -6.99 11.61 2.37
N ASP A 73 -6.11 12.34 3.08
CA ASP A 73 -4.65 12.30 2.91
C ASP A 73 -3.91 11.20 3.70
N ARG A 74 -4.61 10.26 4.34
CA ARG A 74 -3.98 9.28 5.26
C ARG A 74 -3.99 7.84 4.78
N CYS A 75 -4.21 7.61 3.49
CA CYS A 75 -4.04 6.29 2.91
C CYS A 75 -2.54 5.99 2.71
N ILE A 76 -1.87 5.62 3.81
CA ILE A 76 -0.46 5.22 3.84
C ILE A 76 -0.41 3.70 3.69
N ARG A 77 0.24 3.19 2.64
CA ARG A 77 0.47 1.75 2.45
C ARG A 77 1.88 1.38 2.92
N GLY A 78 2.02 0.17 3.45
CA GLY A 78 3.32 -0.37 3.85
C GLY A 78 4.08 0.53 4.84
N LEU A 79 5.36 0.76 4.55
CA LEU A 79 6.29 1.56 5.36
C LEU A 79 6.44 3.00 4.87
N GLU A 80 5.52 3.52 4.05
CA GLU A 80 5.65 4.88 3.49
C GLU A 80 5.82 5.96 4.58
N HIS A 81 5.22 5.76 5.75
CA HIS A 81 5.34 6.63 6.93
C HIS A 81 6.71 6.61 7.63
N MET A 82 7.61 5.70 7.23
CA MET A 82 8.94 5.56 7.81
C MET A 82 10.00 6.33 7.04
N ARG A 83 9.64 6.98 5.93
CA ARG A 83 10.53 7.95 5.26
C ARG A 83 10.78 9.15 6.19
N SER A 84 11.88 9.85 5.95
CA SER A 84 12.26 10.99 6.80
C SER A 84 11.13 12.03 6.87
N PRO A 85 10.98 12.76 8.00
CA PRO A 85 9.95 13.79 8.14
C PRO A 85 9.95 14.81 6.99
N GLU A 86 11.14 15.20 6.52
CA GLU A 86 11.33 16.14 5.40
C GLU A 86 10.76 15.56 4.12
N HIS A 87 10.99 14.28 3.86
CA HIS A 87 10.46 13.59 2.67
C HIS A 87 8.93 13.49 2.71
N LEU A 88 8.37 13.26 3.89
CA LEU A 88 6.92 13.21 4.09
C LEU A 88 6.28 14.59 3.89
N GLU A 89 6.91 15.64 4.42
CA GLU A 89 6.44 17.01 4.23
C GLU A 89 6.55 17.43 2.76
N GLN A 90 7.64 17.11 2.07
CA GLN A 90 7.78 17.38 0.65
C GLN A 90 6.73 16.64 -0.19
N LYS A 91 6.44 15.36 0.12
CA LYS A 91 5.38 14.59 -0.53
C LYS A 91 4.02 15.28 -0.34
N LYS A 92 3.74 15.77 0.86
CA LYS A 92 2.51 16.50 1.18
C LYS A 92 2.40 17.81 0.38
N ILE A 93 3.45 18.62 0.36
CA ILE A 93 3.51 19.86 -0.44
C ILE A 93 3.22 19.56 -1.92
N ASN A 94 3.86 18.52 -2.46
CA ASN A 94 3.67 18.15 -3.85
C ASN A 94 2.22 17.71 -4.15
N LEU A 95 1.58 16.96 -3.24
CA LEU A 95 0.17 16.57 -3.39
C LEU A 95 -0.76 17.78 -3.31
N ASP A 96 -0.48 18.71 -2.39
CA ASP A 96 -1.23 19.96 -2.28
C ASP A 96 -1.11 20.82 -3.54
N CYS A 97 0.07 20.89 -4.17
CA CYS A 97 0.26 21.56 -5.45
C CYS A 97 -0.62 20.96 -6.56
N VAL A 98 -0.69 19.64 -6.67
CA VAL A 98 -1.57 18.95 -7.65
C VAL A 98 -3.02 19.32 -7.40
N ARG A 99 -3.48 19.20 -6.15
CA ARG A 99 -4.86 19.48 -5.75
C ARG A 99 -5.24 20.93 -6.05
N LEU A 100 -4.41 21.88 -5.62
CA LEU A 100 -4.65 23.31 -5.85
C LEU A 100 -4.64 23.66 -7.33
N GLY A 101 -3.77 23.05 -8.13
CA GLY A 101 -3.74 23.23 -9.58
C GLY A 101 -5.05 22.83 -10.24
N VAL A 102 -5.57 21.64 -9.91
CA VAL A 102 -6.85 21.14 -10.43
C VAL A 102 -8.02 22.02 -9.99
N LEU A 103 -8.10 22.37 -8.70
CA LEU A 103 -9.19 23.20 -8.18
C LEU A 103 -9.23 24.59 -8.81
N LYS A 104 -8.07 25.21 -9.03
CA LYS A 104 -7.98 26.52 -9.70
C LYS A 104 -8.46 26.44 -11.14
N GLU A 105 -8.12 25.38 -11.87
CA GLU A 105 -8.60 25.21 -13.24
C GLU A 105 -10.10 24.93 -13.29
N GLN A 106 -10.63 24.12 -12.37
CA GLN A 106 -12.08 23.91 -12.25
C GLN A 106 -12.81 25.24 -12.01
N GLN A 107 -12.29 26.06 -11.11
CA GLN A 107 -12.84 27.39 -10.84
C GLN A 107 -12.78 28.29 -12.08
N ARG A 108 -11.65 28.30 -12.81
CA ARG A 108 -11.49 29.03 -14.06
C ARG A 108 -12.53 28.58 -15.09
N GLN A 109 -12.66 27.28 -15.32
CA GLN A 109 -13.63 26.70 -16.24
C GLN A 109 -15.06 27.10 -15.87
N GLN A 110 -15.43 27.02 -14.59
CA GLN A 110 -16.74 27.45 -14.10
C GLN A 110 -16.99 28.94 -14.34
N MET A 111 -16.01 29.81 -14.09
CA MET A 111 -16.13 31.25 -14.32
C MET A 111 -16.37 31.62 -15.79
N PHE A 112 -15.75 30.89 -16.72
CA PHE A 112 -15.88 31.15 -18.16
C PHE A 112 -16.94 30.28 -18.86
N GLY A 113 -17.66 29.44 -18.11
CA GLY A 113 -18.64 28.50 -18.68
C GLY A 113 -18.02 27.45 -19.62
N ILE A 114 -16.74 27.13 -19.43
CA ILE A 114 -15.99 26.15 -20.22
C ILE A 114 -16.08 24.79 -19.53
N PHE A 115 -16.15 23.71 -20.30
CA PHE A 115 -15.98 22.35 -19.78
C PHE A 115 -14.90 21.63 -20.60
N ASP A 116 -13.68 21.62 -20.07
CA ASP A 116 -12.54 20.95 -20.70
C ASP A 116 -11.88 19.95 -19.73
N PRO A 117 -12.33 18.68 -19.75
CA PRO A 117 -11.74 17.63 -18.93
C PRO A 117 -10.31 17.28 -19.34
N ASN A 118 -9.90 17.53 -20.59
CA ASN A 118 -8.54 17.26 -21.03
C ASN A 118 -7.55 18.22 -20.36
N GLU A 119 -7.93 19.48 -20.20
CA GLU A 119 -7.06 20.46 -19.55
C GLU A 119 -6.88 20.18 -18.06
N LEU A 120 -7.93 19.73 -17.37
CA LEU A 120 -7.83 19.25 -15.98
C LEU A 120 -6.87 18.06 -15.86
N ARG A 121 -6.94 17.11 -16.80
CA ARG A 121 -6.01 15.98 -16.87
C ARG A 121 -4.57 16.45 -17.12
N ASN A 122 -4.38 17.41 -18.01
CA ASN A 122 -3.06 17.95 -18.34
C ASN A 122 -2.41 18.60 -17.12
N ILE A 123 -3.15 19.45 -16.40
CA ILE A 123 -2.68 20.12 -15.18
C ILE A 123 -2.36 19.10 -14.09
N SER A 124 -3.25 18.13 -13.86
CA SER A 124 -2.99 17.05 -12.90
C SER A 124 -1.73 16.26 -13.27
N SER A 125 -1.56 15.92 -14.56
CA SER A 125 -0.42 15.15 -15.06
C SER A 125 0.90 15.91 -14.96
N LYS A 126 0.91 17.21 -15.26
CA LYS A 126 2.09 18.07 -15.14
C LYS A 126 2.47 18.25 -13.66
N ALA A 127 1.50 18.56 -12.81
CA ALA A 127 1.75 18.76 -11.38
C ALA A 127 2.21 17.48 -10.66
N SER A 128 1.87 16.30 -11.19
CA SER A 128 2.26 14.99 -10.64
C SER A 128 3.47 14.35 -11.36
N GLU A 129 4.17 15.08 -12.21
CA GLU A 129 5.33 14.57 -12.97
C GLU A 129 6.46 14.06 -12.06
N TRP A 130 6.69 14.72 -10.92
CA TRP A 130 7.64 14.28 -9.89
C TRP A 130 7.37 12.83 -9.43
N ALA A 131 6.10 12.42 -9.34
CA ALA A 131 5.73 11.09 -8.89
C ALA A 131 6.06 10.04 -9.96
N LYS A 132 5.84 10.39 -11.24
CA LYS A 132 6.21 9.54 -12.39
C LYS A 132 7.72 9.34 -12.44
N ASN A 133 8.48 10.42 -12.30
CA ASN A 133 9.95 10.38 -12.32
C ASN A 133 10.50 9.55 -11.15
N ASN A 134 9.96 9.71 -9.95
CA ASN A 134 10.34 8.89 -8.80
C ASN A 134 10.04 7.40 -9.02
N ALA A 135 8.87 7.07 -9.58
CA ALA A 135 8.52 5.69 -9.88
C ALA A 135 9.48 5.05 -10.89
N LEU A 136 9.85 5.79 -11.94
CA LEU A 136 10.82 5.34 -12.94
C LEU A 136 12.21 5.12 -12.34
N GLN A 137 12.70 6.07 -11.54
CA GLN A 137 14.00 5.95 -10.88
C GLN A 137 14.03 4.75 -9.92
N GLN A 138 13.02 4.59 -9.07
CA GLN A 138 12.95 3.46 -8.16
C GLN A 138 12.86 2.13 -8.89
N GLY A 139 12.04 2.04 -9.95
CA GLY A 139 11.99 0.85 -10.80
C GLY A 139 13.33 0.49 -11.44
N THR A 140 14.14 1.50 -11.78
CA THR A 140 15.49 1.30 -12.34
C THR A 140 16.46 0.77 -11.29
N ILE A 141 16.44 1.34 -10.09
CA ILE A 141 17.25 0.89 -8.94
C ILE A 141 16.89 -0.56 -8.58
N ASP A 142 15.60 -0.89 -8.50
CA ASP A 142 15.13 -2.24 -8.20
C ASP A 142 15.57 -3.24 -9.27
N ALA A 143 15.55 -2.85 -10.55
CA ALA A 143 16.02 -3.69 -11.66
C ALA A 143 17.54 -3.94 -11.59
N MET A 144 18.32 -2.91 -11.28
CA MET A 144 19.78 -3.03 -11.11
C MET A 144 20.14 -3.96 -9.95
N TYR A 145 19.50 -3.80 -8.80
CA TYR A 145 19.74 -4.64 -7.62
C TYR A 145 19.46 -6.12 -7.89
N ARG A 146 18.39 -6.43 -8.65
CA ARG A 146 18.09 -7.81 -9.09
C ARG A 146 19.16 -8.37 -10.02
N TYR A 147 19.66 -7.56 -10.94
CA TYR A 147 20.69 -7.98 -11.88
C TYR A 147 22.03 -8.26 -11.17
N GLU A 148 22.39 -7.48 -10.16
CA GLU A 148 23.61 -7.70 -9.36
C GLU A 148 23.51 -8.95 -8.48
N LYS A 149 22.40 -9.15 -7.77
CA LYS A 149 22.18 -10.37 -6.98
C LYS A 149 22.18 -11.64 -7.82
N GLY A 150 21.59 -11.60 -9.03
CA GLY A 150 21.58 -12.75 -9.94
C GLY A 150 22.96 -13.10 -10.55
N LYS A 151 24.00 -12.29 -10.29
CA LYS A 151 25.39 -12.62 -10.67
C LYS A 151 26.19 -13.24 -9.52
N GLU A 152 25.70 -13.16 -8.30
CA GLU A 152 26.34 -13.75 -7.11
C GLU A 152 25.85 -15.18 -6.83
N GLU A 153 24.83 -15.66 -7.56
CA GLU A 153 24.32 -17.04 -7.59
C GLU A 153 24.90 -17.84 -8.76
#